data_AF-A0A927W7M2-F1
#
_entry.id   AF-A0A927W7M2-F1
#
_cell.length_a   1.000
_cell.length_b   1.000
_cell.length_c   1.000
_cell.angle_alpha   90.00
_cell.angle_beta   90.00
_cell.angle_gamma   90.00
#
_symmetry.space_group_name_H-M   'P 1'
#
loop_
_entity.id
_entity.type
_entity.pdbx_description
1 polymer ?
#
loop_
_entity_poly.entity_id
_entity_poly.type
_entity_poly.pdbx_seq_one_letter_code
_entity_poly.pdbx_strand_id
1 'polypeptide(L)'
;MKKLVLCFFIIALTFMSLVACNNYSTEKSSYKINSGDISKDNNGIKGSYKEYNGYYEYSVKFATEEVKFHIDSETLNGDINIKLIDKEKNEVFSVEKPDDFKKDVKINKDEKYTIVIEGKNHEGDFSIKWE
;
A
#
# COMPACT_ATOMS: atom_id res chain seq x y z
N MET A 1 33.74 1.87 39.81
CA MET A 1 32.69 2.77 39.31
C MET A 1 32.81 3.10 37.82
N LYS A 2 34.00 3.35 37.26
CA LYS A 2 34.17 3.70 35.82
C LYS A 2 33.75 2.62 34.80
N LYS A 3 33.93 1.33 35.13
CA LYS A 3 33.57 0.20 34.23
C LYS A 3 32.06 -0.05 34.12
N LEU A 4 31.27 0.29 35.16
CA LEU A 4 29.81 0.11 35.17
C LEU A 4 29.10 1.17 34.32
N VAL A 5 29.62 2.41 34.32
CA VAL A 5 29.08 3.53 33.53
C VAL A 5 29.34 3.32 32.03
N LEU A 6 30.49 2.71 31.68
CA LEU A 6 30.82 2.40 30.29
C LEU A 6 29.90 1.32 29.70
N CYS A 7 29.50 0.33 30.49
CA CYS A 7 28.56 -0.71 30.05
C CYS A 7 27.16 -0.15 29.80
N PHE A 8 26.70 0.80 30.63
CA PHE A 8 25.41 1.47 30.45
C PHE A 8 25.35 2.30 29.16
N PHE A 9 26.46 2.96 28.78
CA PHE A 9 26.54 3.73 27.53
C PHE A 9 26.52 2.85 26.27
N ILE A 10 27.13 1.66 26.32
CA ILE A 10 27.15 0.71 25.18
C ILE A 10 25.77 0.05 25.00
N ILE A 11 25.04 -0.22 26.09
CA ILE A 11 23.68 -0.78 26.04
C ILE A 11 22.67 0.27 25.53
N ALA A 12 22.84 1.55 25.90
CA ALA A 12 22.00 2.63 25.40
C ALA A 12 22.21 2.91 23.89
N LEU A 13 23.44 2.79 23.39
CA LEU A 13 23.76 2.99 21.96
C LEU A 13 23.19 1.88 21.06
N THR A 14 23.08 0.65 21.57
CA THR A 14 22.56 -0.49 20.79
C THR A 14 21.04 -0.48 20.66
N PHE A 15 20.30 0.08 21.64
CA PHE A 15 18.85 0.25 21.56
C PHE A 15 18.40 1.28 20.51
N MET A 16 19.24 2.29 20.23
CA MET A 16 18.91 3.35 19.26
C MET A 16 19.17 2.94 17.80
N SER A 17 19.84 1.81 17.57
CA SER A 17 20.12 1.29 16.23
C SER A 17 18.97 0.48 15.60
N LEU A 18 17.88 0.22 16.34
CA LEU A 18 16.77 -0.61 15.88
C LEU A 18 15.66 0.15 15.12
N VAL A 19 15.73 1.48 14.99
CA VAL A 19 14.63 2.26 14.36
C VAL A 19 14.83 2.44 12.84
N ALA A 20 15.97 2.07 12.27
CA ALA A 20 16.32 2.41 10.89
C ALA A 20 16.63 1.18 10.01
N CYS A 21 15.70 0.20 9.97
CA CYS A 21 15.65 -0.82 8.90
C CYS A 21 14.24 -1.45 8.80
N ASN A 22 13.17 -0.66 8.91
CA ASN A 22 11.81 -1.20 8.87
C ASN A 22 11.31 -1.38 7.42
N ASN A 23 11.71 -2.47 6.76
CA ASN A 23 11.06 -2.99 5.55
C ASN A 23 9.67 -3.62 5.84
N TYR A 24 9.04 -3.27 6.96
CA TYR A 24 7.71 -3.75 7.31
C TYR A 24 6.65 -2.99 6.51
N SER A 25 5.82 -3.70 5.76
CA SER A 25 4.60 -3.13 5.17
C SER A 25 3.61 -2.81 6.27
N THR A 26 3.06 -1.59 6.23
CA THR A 26 2.03 -1.13 7.15
C THR A 26 0.72 -1.05 6.41
N GLU A 27 -0.32 -1.63 6.99
CA GLU A 27 -1.69 -1.56 6.48
C GLU A 27 -2.49 -0.60 7.36
N LYS A 28 -3.23 0.31 6.73
CA LYS A 28 -4.17 1.20 7.42
C LYS A 28 -5.48 1.16 6.67
N SER A 29 -6.57 0.93 7.39
CA SER A 29 -7.86 0.78 6.74
C SER A 29 -9.00 1.26 7.62
N SER A 30 -10.02 1.81 6.98
CA SER A 30 -11.30 2.10 7.59
C SER A 30 -12.36 1.90 6.52
N TYR A 31 -12.92 0.69 6.50
CA TYR A 31 -13.91 0.30 5.52
C TYR A 31 -14.99 -0.59 6.11
N LYS A 32 -16.09 -0.68 5.37
CA LYS A 32 -17.12 -1.69 5.50
C LYS A 32 -17.13 -2.53 4.22
N ILE A 33 -17.03 -3.85 4.37
CA ILE A 33 -17.27 -4.80 3.28
C ILE A 33 -18.50 -5.63 3.64
N ASN A 34 -19.40 -5.78 2.67
CA ASN A 34 -20.49 -6.74 2.74
C ASN A 34 -20.18 -7.93 1.84
N SER A 35 -20.19 -9.14 2.42
CA SER A 35 -20.10 -10.42 1.70
C SER A 35 -18.93 -10.50 0.72
N GLY A 36 -17.70 -10.59 1.24
CA GLY A 36 -16.48 -10.65 0.45
C GLY A 36 -15.27 -10.19 1.25
N ASP A 37 -14.16 -9.93 0.56
CA ASP A 37 -12.92 -9.43 1.16
C ASP A 37 -12.08 -8.63 0.16
N ILE A 38 -11.09 -7.93 0.71
CA ILE A 38 -9.93 -7.45 -0.04
C ILE A 38 -8.75 -8.31 0.44
N SER A 39 -8.11 -8.99 -0.50
CA SER A 39 -6.96 -9.84 -0.24
C SER A 39 -5.75 -9.39 -1.03
N LYS A 40 -4.58 -9.76 -0.52
CA LYS A 40 -3.29 -9.32 -1.02
C LYS A 40 -2.37 -10.51 -1.24
N ASP A 41 -1.58 -10.46 -2.29
CA ASP A 41 -0.46 -11.37 -2.52
C ASP A 41 0.88 -10.61 -2.56
N ASN A 42 1.92 -11.18 -3.14
CA ASN A 42 3.24 -10.53 -3.19
C ASN A 42 3.25 -9.32 -4.14
N ASN A 43 2.48 -9.39 -5.22
CA ASN A 43 2.55 -8.50 -6.37
C ASN A 43 1.18 -7.97 -6.78
N GLY A 44 0.20 -8.04 -5.89
CA GLY A 44 -1.16 -7.65 -6.20
C GLY A 44 -2.08 -7.52 -4.99
N ILE A 45 -3.18 -6.81 -5.23
CA ILE A 45 -4.30 -6.65 -4.32
C ILE A 45 -5.56 -6.87 -5.15
N LYS A 46 -6.50 -7.65 -4.64
CA LYS A 46 -7.79 -7.88 -5.28
C LYS A 46 -8.91 -7.70 -4.27
N GLY A 47 -10.06 -7.23 -4.73
CA GLY A 47 -11.27 -7.16 -3.93
C GLY A 47 -12.41 -7.80 -4.67
N SER A 48 -13.20 -8.62 -3.98
CA SER A 48 -14.44 -9.20 -4.52
C SER A 48 -15.47 -9.19 -3.42
N TYR A 49 -16.55 -8.42 -3.59
CA TYR A 49 -17.53 -8.16 -2.55
C TYR A 49 -18.86 -7.71 -3.13
N LYS A 50 -19.92 -7.72 -2.32
CA LYS A 50 -21.21 -7.13 -2.71
C LYS A 50 -21.26 -5.61 -2.48
N GLU A 51 -20.56 -5.12 -1.47
CA GLU A 51 -20.50 -3.67 -1.20
C GLU A 51 -19.18 -3.37 -0.49
N TYR A 52 -18.50 -2.33 -0.95
CA TYR A 52 -17.33 -1.76 -0.31
C TYR A 52 -17.49 -0.25 -0.15
N ASN A 53 -17.33 0.22 1.08
CA ASN A 53 -17.38 1.64 1.39
C ASN A 53 -16.28 2.01 2.39
N GLY A 54 -15.43 2.97 2.02
CA GLY A 54 -14.30 3.42 2.83
C GLY A 54 -12.98 3.35 2.07
N TYR A 55 -11.87 3.16 2.79
CA TYR A 55 -10.55 3.11 2.19
C TYR A 55 -9.69 1.96 2.74
N TYR A 56 -8.79 1.47 1.90
CA TYR A 56 -7.72 0.53 2.22
C TYR A 56 -6.39 1.09 1.71
N GLU A 57 -5.43 1.29 2.61
CA GLU A 57 -4.08 1.75 2.31
C GLU A 57 -3.09 0.59 2.53
N TYR A 58 -2.27 0.31 1.51
CA TYR A 58 -1.17 -0.64 1.58
C TYR A 58 0.16 0.02 1.26
N SER A 59 1.06 0.10 2.25
CA SER A 59 2.42 0.57 2.03
C SER A 59 3.32 -0.52 1.47
N VAL A 60 3.93 -0.26 0.32
CA VAL A 60 4.78 -1.18 -0.44
C VAL A 60 6.13 -0.55 -0.77
N LYS A 61 7.18 -1.37 -0.70
CA LYS A 61 8.50 -1.04 -1.23
C LYS A 61 8.72 -1.92 -2.45
N PHE A 62 8.88 -1.31 -3.62
CA PHE A 62 9.05 -2.05 -4.87
C PHE A 62 10.49 -2.58 -5.01
N ALA A 63 10.63 -3.72 -5.68
CA ALA A 63 11.92 -4.38 -5.86
C ALA A 63 12.76 -3.75 -6.99
N THR A 64 12.11 -3.03 -7.91
CA THR A 64 12.68 -2.45 -9.12
C THR A 64 12.42 -0.94 -9.17
N GLU A 65 13.21 -0.24 -10.00
CA GLU A 65 13.04 1.19 -10.25
C GLU A 65 12.02 1.48 -11.36
N GLU A 66 11.65 0.46 -12.12
CA GLU A 66 10.58 0.51 -13.13
C GLU A 66 9.54 -0.53 -12.75
N VAL A 67 8.32 -0.08 -12.49
CA VAL A 67 7.20 -0.92 -12.07
C VAL A 67 6.04 -0.73 -13.03
N LYS A 68 5.48 -1.84 -13.49
CA LYS A 68 4.34 -1.83 -14.41
C LYS A 68 3.08 -2.22 -13.67
N PHE A 69 2.13 -1.29 -13.60
CA PHE A 69 0.83 -1.54 -13.01
C PHE A 69 -0.17 -2.01 -14.06
N HIS A 70 -0.98 -2.99 -13.67
CA HIS A 70 -2.20 -3.36 -14.36
C HIS A 70 -3.35 -3.31 -13.34
N ILE A 71 -4.34 -2.46 -13.60
CA ILE A 71 -5.46 -2.20 -12.72
C ILE A 71 -6.74 -2.38 -13.50
N ASP A 72 -7.64 -3.19 -12.97
CA ASP A 72 -8.93 -3.46 -13.57
C ASP A 72 -10.03 -3.46 -12.51
N SER A 73 -11.24 -3.07 -12.90
CA SER A 73 -12.41 -3.12 -12.03
C SER A 73 -13.69 -3.36 -12.82
N GLU A 74 -14.50 -4.29 -12.33
CA GLU A 74 -15.89 -4.43 -12.76
C GLU A 74 -16.77 -3.70 -11.74
N THR A 75 -17.35 -2.56 -12.14
CA THR A 75 -18.25 -1.78 -11.28
C THR A 75 -19.69 -1.94 -11.72
N LEU A 76 -20.50 -2.59 -10.89
CA LEU A 76 -21.95 -2.69 -11.09
C LEU A 76 -22.68 -1.44 -10.53
N ASN A 77 -22.19 -0.91 -9.42
CA ASN A 77 -22.74 0.30 -8.78
C ASN A 77 -21.68 1.02 -7.93
N GLY A 78 -21.94 2.30 -7.64
CA GLY A 78 -21.06 3.15 -6.83
C GLY A 78 -19.80 3.59 -7.58
N ASP A 79 -18.77 3.93 -6.80
CA ASP A 79 -17.49 4.39 -7.33
C ASP A 79 -16.31 3.69 -6.65
N ILE A 80 -15.27 3.43 -7.44
CA ILE A 80 -13.96 3.02 -6.95
C ILE A 80 -12.89 3.94 -7.53
N ASN A 81 -11.91 4.29 -6.70
CA ASN A 81 -10.73 5.04 -7.11
C ASN A 81 -9.48 4.36 -6.55
N ILE A 82 -8.48 4.20 -7.40
CA ILE A 82 -7.23 3.53 -7.05
C ILE A 82 -6.06 4.48 -7.32
N LYS A 83 -5.21 4.66 -6.32
CA LYS A 83 -4.08 5.60 -6.38
C LYS A 83 -2.78 4.96 -5.95
N LEU A 84 -1.69 5.48 -6.49
CA LEU A 84 -0.35 5.31 -5.94
C LEU A 84 0.13 6.67 -5.45
N ILE A 85 0.51 6.76 -4.18
CA ILE A 85 1.08 7.97 -3.58
C ILE A 85 2.51 7.72 -3.09
N ASP A 86 3.36 8.74 -3.18
CA ASP A 86 4.73 8.70 -2.68
C ASP A 86 4.80 8.95 -1.15
N LYS A 87 6.03 8.95 -0.59
CA LYS A 87 6.28 9.22 0.83
C LYS A 87 5.84 10.62 1.29
N GLU A 88 5.77 11.58 0.37
CA GLU A 88 5.39 12.97 0.61
C GLU A 88 3.86 13.17 0.42
N LYS A 89 3.15 12.09 0.09
CA LYS A 89 1.72 12.03 -0.24
C LYS A 89 1.36 12.73 -1.55
N ASN A 90 2.32 12.90 -2.45
CA ASN A 90 2.00 13.31 -3.82
C ASN A 90 1.44 12.12 -4.58
N GLU A 91 0.43 12.36 -5.42
CA GLU A 91 -0.12 11.35 -6.31
C GLU A 91 0.86 11.07 -7.46
N VAL A 92 1.30 9.82 -7.57
CA VAL A 92 2.04 9.32 -8.73
C VAL A 92 1.06 9.01 -9.88
N PHE A 93 -0.08 8.41 -9.53
CA PHE A 93 -1.26 8.34 -10.38
C PHE A 93 -2.53 8.14 -9.53
N SER A 94 -3.68 8.48 -10.12
CA SER A 94 -5.03 8.19 -9.62
C SER A 94 -5.89 7.76 -10.81
N VAL A 95 -6.69 6.71 -10.64
CA VAL A 95 -7.62 6.24 -11.67
C VAL A 95 -8.97 5.90 -11.04
N GLU A 96 -10.00 6.59 -11.50
CA GLU A 96 -11.40 6.32 -11.14
C GLU A 96 -11.97 5.28 -12.10
N LYS A 97 -12.67 4.27 -11.57
CA LYS A 97 -13.32 3.19 -12.34
C LYS A 97 -12.40 2.61 -13.43
N PRO A 98 -11.20 2.10 -13.07
CA PRO A 98 -10.25 1.57 -14.03
C PRO A 98 -10.85 0.41 -14.84
N ASP A 99 -10.65 0.46 -16.15
CA ASP A 99 -10.99 -0.59 -17.12
C ASP A 99 -9.72 -0.90 -17.93
N ASP A 100 -9.10 -2.06 -17.68
CA ASP A 100 -7.80 -2.48 -18.24
C ASP A 100 -6.69 -1.39 -18.19
N PHE A 101 -6.63 -0.62 -17.09
CA PHE A 101 -5.67 0.46 -16.94
C PHE A 101 -4.24 -0.05 -16.78
N LYS A 102 -3.32 0.43 -17.62
CA LYS A 102 -1.89 0.07 -17.61
C LYS A 102 -1.02 1.30 -17.42
N LYS A 103 -0.04 1.22 -16.52
CA LYS A 103 0.86 2.34 -16.24
C LYS A 103 2.25 1.88 -15.86
N ASP A 104 3.24 2.34 -16.61
CA ASP A 104 4.65 2.22 -16.25
C ASP A 104 5.04 3.42 -15.38
N VAL A 105 5.65 3.13 -14.23
CA VAL A 105 6.04 4.12 -13.23
C VAL A 105 7.51 3.97 -12.91
N LYS A 106 8.24 5.09 -12.88
CA LYS A 106 9.60 5.16 -12.33
C LYS A 106 9.54 5.46 -10.84
N ILE A 107 10.22 4.64 -10.06
CA ILE A 107 10.09 4.57 -8.60
C ILE A 107 11.49 4.62 -7.98
N ASN A 108 11.64 5.33 -6.86
CA ASN A 108 12.83 5.17 -6.04
C ASN A 108 12.70 3.88 -5.21
N LYS A 109 13.45 2.83 -5.57
CA LYS A 109 13.40 1.53 -4.88
C LYS A 109 13.75 1.59 -3.41
N ASP A 110 14.41 2.65 -2.93
CA ASP A 110 14.75 2.83 -1.52
C ASP A 110 13.59 3.42 -0.71
N GLU A 111 12.57 3.96 -1.37
CA GLU A 111 11.41 4.59 -0.78
C GLU A 111 10.20 3.66 -0.71
N LYS A 112 9.27 3.98 0.19
CA LYS A 112 7.96 3.33 0.27
C LYS A 112 6.93 4.20 -0.44
N TYR A 113 5.99 3.51 -1.06
CA TYR A 113 4.83 4.09 -1.70
C TYR A 113 3.58 3.49 -1.05
N THR A 114 2.45 4.15 -1.21
CA THR A 114 1.18 3.64 -0.69
C THR A 114 0.19 3.47 -1.82
N ILE A 115 -0.32 2.26 -1.97
CA ILE A 115 -1.48 1.97 -2.82
C ILE A 115 -2.72 2.28 -1.98
N VAL A 116 -3.59 3.14 -2.52
CA VAL A 116 -4.83 3.57 -1.86
C VAL A 116 -6.00 3.11 -2.72
N ILE A 117 -6.90 2.35 -2.12
CA ILE A 117 -8.17 1.92 -2.73
C ILE A 117 -9.28 2.62 -1.96
N GLU A 118 -10.09 3.42 -2.64
CA GLU A 118 -11.23 4.14 -2.07
C GLU A 118 -12.50 3.66 -2.76
N GLY A 119 -13.49 3.24 -1.96
CA GLY A 119 -14.79 2.82 -2.44
C GLY A 119 -15.90 3.68 -1.86
N LYS A 120 -16.88 4.06 -2.68
CA LYS A 120 -18.12 4.72 -2.27
C LYS A 120 -19.29 3.87 -2.70
N ASN A 121 -19.79 3.05 -1.78
CA ASN A 121 -20.82 2.03 -2.05
C ASN A 121 -20.50 1.20 -3.31
N HIS A 122 -19.23 0.85 -3.50
CA HIS A 122 -18.78 0.12 -4.69
C HIS A 122 -19.31 -1.32 -4.65
N GLU A 123 -20.02 -1.73 -5.70
CA GLU A 123 -20.48 -3.10 -5.91
C GLU A 123 -19.74 -3.68 -7.12
N GLY A 124 -19.13 -4.86 -6.94
CA GLY A 124 -18.32 -5.52 -7.96
C GLY A 124 -16.96 -5.94 -7.43
N ASP A 125 -15.95 -5.87 -8.27
CA ASP A 125 -14.60 -6.34 -7.96
C ASP A 125 -13.52 -5.43 -8.55
N PHE A 126 -12.29 -5.64 -8.08
CA PHE A 126 -11.11 -5.01 -8.65
C PHE A 126 -9.89 -5.91 -8.52
N SER A 127 -8.92 -5.69 -9.40
CA SER A 127 -7.60 -6.31 -9.36
C SER A 127 -6.53 -5.25 -9.64
N ILE A 128 -5.54 -5.17 -8.75
CA ILE A 128 -4.30 -4.41 -8.93
C ILE A 128 -3.17 -5.43 -8.98
N LYS A 129 -2.35 -5.37 -10.03
CA LYS A 129 -1.12 -6.16 -10.15
C LYS A 129 0.05 -5.24 -10.50
N TRP A 130 1.23 -5.60 -10.03
CA TRP A 130 2.47 -4.93 -10.39
C TRP A 130 3.61 -5.93 -10.61
N GLU A 131 4.51 -5.59 -11.54
CA GLU A 131 5.77 -6.31 -11.82
C GLU A 131 6.96 -5.38 -11.87
#